data_AF-A0A1H8VRA3-F1
#
_entry.id   AF-A0A1H8VRA3-F1
#
_cell.length_a   1.000
_cell.length_b   1.000
_cell.length_c   1.000
_cell.angle_alpha   90.00
_cell.angle_beta   90.00
_cell.angle_gamma   90.00
#
_symmetry.space_group_name_H-M   'P 1'
#
loop_
_entity.id
_entity.type
_entity.pdbx_description
1 polymer ?
#
loop_
_entity_poly.entity_id
_entity_poly.type
_entity_poly.pdbx_seq_one_letter_code
_entity_poly.pdbx_strand_id
1 'polypeptide(L)'
;MSKHPEEQLSAYLDDELTQDERREIEEHLETCESCQALLEDMADNNYDLVQTFSLIEVPMNFEVRVMQSIGAEEERQFAGKGWVLALLLGLLTLGVFYLLTGAIIGKLIHGWSKLVITLIYASSHFILSVPALTGGTIVLSLIILVTSFISLKRLLQTSTS
;
A
#
# COMPACT_ATOMS: atom_id res chain seq x y z
N MET A 1 42.66 34.12 -30.25
CA MET A 1 41.51 33.92 -29.33
C MET A 1 41.85 32.73 -28.46
N SER A 2 42.56 32.97 -27.36
CA SER A 2 42.79 31.99 -26.31
C SER A 2 41.43 31.70 -25.65
N LYS A 3 40.97 30.46 -25.74
CA LYS A 3 39.80 30.01 -24.97
C LYS A 3 40.27 29.75 -23.55
N HIS A 4 39.86 30.60 -22.61
CA HIS A 4 40.09 30.39 -21.18
C HIS A 4 38.84 29.68 -20.63
N PRO A 5 38.94 28.44 -20.14
CA PRO A 5 37.78 27.66 -19.73
C PRO A 5 37.35 28.01 -18.30
N GLU A 6 36.70 29.16 -18.14
CA GLU A 6 36.23 29.66 -16.82
C GLU A 6 35.41 28.63 -16.03
N GLU A 7 34.49 27.92 -16.70
CA GLU A 7 33.68 26.87 -16.06
C GLU A 7 34.53 25.71 -15.54
N GLN A 8 35.58 25.31 -16.27
CA GLN A 8 36.46 24.22 -15.84
C GLN A 8 37.39 24.65 -14.69
N LEU A 9 37.80 25.92 -14.66
CA LEU A 9 38.57 26.48 -13.54
C LEU A 9 37.73 26.55 -12.25
N SER A 10 36.45 26.92 -12.36
CA SER A 10 35.51 26.85 -11.21
C SER A 10 35.32 25.41 -10.74
N ALA A 11 35.04 24.48 -11.65
CA ALA A 11 34.89 23.06 -11.30
C ALA A 11 36.18 22.46 -10.72
N TYR A 12 37.36 22.95 -11.13
CA TYR A 12 38.64 22.57 -10.55
C TYR A 12 38.77 23.03 -9.08
N LEU A 13 38.34 24.26 -8.76
CA LEU A 13 38.31 24.79 -7.38
C LEU A 13 37.35 24.00 -6.49
N ASP A 14 36.20 23.60 -7.02
CA ASP A 14 35.15 22.90 -6.28
C ASP A 14 35.37 21.37 -6.19
N ASP A 15 36.48 20.86 -6.73
CA ASP A 15 36.82 19.42 -6.80
C ASP A 15 35.80 18.56 -7.58
N GLU A 16 35.16 19.17 -8.59
CA GLU A 16 34.10 18.54 -9.40
C GLU A 16 34.60 17.93 -10.72
N LEU A 17 35.87 18.15 -11.09
CA LEU A 17 36.45 17.58 -12.31
C LEU A 17 36.80 16.10 -12.17
N THR A 18 36.67 15.36 -13.27
CA THR A 18 37.25 14.01 -13.35
C THR A 18 38.78 14.08 -13.37
N GLN A 19 39.44 12.94 -13.10
CA GLN A 19 40.90 12.88 -13.05
C GLN A 19 41.57 13.29 -14.38
N ASP A 20 40.96 12.92 -15.52
CA ASP A 20 41.49 13.27 -16.84
C ASP A 20 41.35 14.77 -17.14
N GLU A 21 40.19 15.35 -16.84
CA GLU A 21 39.92 16.79 -17.02
C GLU A 21 40.80 17.65 -16.10
N ARG A 22 41.01 17.21 -14.86
CA ARG A 22 41.90 17.88 -13.91
C ARG A 22 43.32 17.96 -14.46
N ARG A 23 43.84 16.87 -15.02
CA ARG A 23 45.19 16.84 -15.61
C ARG A 23 45.30 17.80 -16.80
N GLU A 24 44.29 17.88 -17.66
CA GLU A 24 44.26 18.83 -18.77
C GLU A 24 44.29 20.29 -18.30
N ILE A 25 43.56 20.61 -17.22
CA ILE A 25 43.57 21.94 -16.61
C ILE A 25 44.90 22.25 -15.93
N GLU A 26 45.50 21.29 -15.23
CA GLU A 26 46.83 21.46 -14.62
C GLU A 26 47.90 21.74 -15.68
N GLU A 27 47.93 20.97 -16.78
CA GLU A 27 48.82 21.20 -17.93
C GLU A 27 48.59 22.60 -18.55
N HIS A 28 47.33 23.05 -18.61
CA HIS A 28 47.00 24.39 -19.08
C HIS A 28 47.49 25.49 -18.13
N LEU A 29 47.31 25.30 -16.82
CA LEU A 29 47.75 26.23 -15.79
C LEU A 29 49.27 26.37 -15.78
N GLU A 30 50.06 25.32 -16.05
CA GLU A 30 51.52 25.41 -16.13
C GLU A 30 52.02 26.40 -17.20
N THR A 31 51.22 26.64 -18.26
CA THR A 31 51.64 27.44 -19.42
C THR A 31 50.89 28.76 -19.57
N CYS A 32 49.78 28.96 -18.83
CA CYS A 32 48.88 30.10 -19.02
C CYS A 32 48.78 30.96 -17.75
N GLU A 33 49.61 32.00 -17.67
CA GLU A 33 49.60 32.98 -16.55
C GLU A 33 48.24 33.65 -16.35
N SER A 34 47.49 33.92 -17.43
CA SER A 34 46.17 34.54 -17.32
C SER A 34 45.12 33.63 -16.66
N CYS A 35 45.22 32.32 -16.87
CA CYS A 35 44.34 31.36 -16.19
C CYS A 35 44.76 31.14 -14.74
N GLN A 36 46.05 31.20 -14.42
CA GLN A 36 46.52 31.21 -13.02
C GLN A 36 45.96 32.42 -12.27
N ALA A 37 46.09 33.62 -12.83
CA ALA A 37 45.58 34.85 -12.22
C ALA A 37 44.06 34.81 -12.03
N LEU A 38 43.32 34.27 -13.01
CA LEU A 38 41.87 34.10 -12.90
C LEU A 38 41.49 33.11 -11.79
N LEU A 39 42.22 32.00 -11.66
CA LEU A 39 42.00 31.00 -10.62
C LEU A 39 42.27 31.57 -9.22
N GLU A 40 43.32 32.37 -9.07
CA GLU A 40 43.66 33.06 -7.81
C GLU A 40 42.58 34.09 -7.43
N ASP A 41 42.10 34.89 -8.39
CA ASP A 41 40.99 35.83 -8.17
C ASP A 41 39.70 35.11 -7.76
N MET A 42 39.37 33.98 -8.39
CA MET A 42 38.22 33.15 -8.01
C MET A 42 38.36 32.57 -6.59
N ALA A 43 39.56 32.12 -6.21
CA ALA A 43 39.83 31.57 -4.89
C ALA A 43 39.74 32.64 -3.79
N ASP A 44 40.28 33.83 -4.02
CA ASP A 44 40.22 34.95 -3.08
C ASP A 44 38.78 35.41 -2.84
N ASN A 45 37.97 35.49 -3.90
CA ASN A 45 36.55 35.81 -3.80
C ASN A 45 35.80 34.77 -2.95
N ASN A 46 36.11 33.48 -3.09
CA ASN A 46 35.48 32.43 -2.30
C ASN A 46 35.84 32.56 -0.80
N TYR A 47 37.11 32.85 -0.51
CA TYR A 47 37.59 33.06 0.86
C TYR A 47 36.89 34.24 1.55
N ASP A 48 36.75 35.38 0.87
CA ASP A 48 36.07 36.57 1.40
C ASP A 48 34.58 36.30 1.72
N LEU A 49 33.91 35.52 0.86
CA LEU A 49 32.53 35.09 1.10
C LEU A 49 32.45 34.19 2.33
N VAL A 50 33.30 33.17 2.46
CA VAL A 50 33.33 32.27 3.62
C VAL A 50 33.58 33.06 4.91
N GLN A 51 34.49 34.02 4.88
CA GLN A 51 34.76 34.88 6.03
C GLN A 51 33.54 35.72 6.38
N THR A 52 32.87 36.31 5.39
CA THR A 52 31.64 37.10 5.60
C THR A 52 30.50 36.26 6.19
N PHE A 53 30.29 35.04 5.70
CA PHE A 53 29.25 34.15 6.20
C PHE A 53 29.57 33.55 7.57
N SER A 54 30.84 33.40 7.94
CA SER A 54 31.25 32.93 9.27
C SER A 54 30.84 33.87 10.41
N LEU A 55 30.53 35.13 10.09
CA LEU A 55 30.01 36.12 11.04
C LEU A 55 28.53 35.93 11.37
N ILE A 56 27.80 35.09 10.61
CA ILE A 56 26.39 34.81 10.86
C ILE A 56 26.26 33.86 12.04
N GLU A 57 25.75 34.37 13.17
CA GLU A 57 25.41 33.53 14.30
C GLU A 57 24.28 32.56 13.95
N VAL A 58 24.55 31.27 14.15
CA VAL A 58 23.57 30.21 13.95
C VAL A 58 22.45 30.34 14.99
N PRO A 59 21.16 30.30 14.60
CA PRO A 59 20.06 30.45 15.54
C PRO A 59 20.09 29.35 16.61
N MET A 60 19.71 29.70 17.84
CA MET A 60 19.59 28.73 18.93
C MET A 60 18.73 27.53 18.49
N ASN A 61 19.18 26.33 18.83
CA ASN A 61 18.56 25.04 18.50
C ASN A 61 18.57 24.64 17.01
N PHE A 62 19.41 25.25 16.16
CA PHE A 62 19.54 24.83 14.77
C PHE A 62 19.95 23.36 14.63
N GLU A 63 21.00 22.94 15.35
CA GLU A 63 21.48 21.54 15.35
C GLU A 63 20.38 20.57 15.76
N VAL A 64 19.65 20.90 16.83
CA VAL A 64 18.53 20.07 17.31
C VAL A 64 17.45 19.93 16.25
N ARG A 65 17.07 21.03 15.58
CA ARG A 65 16.08 20.99 14.50
C ARG A 65 16.54 20.16 13.30
N VAL A 66 17.81 20.28 12.92
CA VAL A 66 18.39 19.50 11.81
C VAL A 66 18.38 18.01 12.16
N MET A 67 18.87 17.64 13.35
CA MET A 67 18.88 16.24 13.80
C MET A 67 17.47 15.66 13.91
N GLN A 68 16.50 16.46 14.37
CA GLN A 68 15.09 16.04 14.38
C GLN A 68 14.52 15.82 12.98
N SER A 69 14.84 16.68 12.01
CA SER A 69 14.38 16.51 10.63
C SER A 69 14.95 15.26 9.97
N ILE A 70 16.22 14.93 10.23
CA ILE A 70 16.86 13.72 9.73
C ILE A 70 16.22 12.47 10.36
N GLY A 71 16.05 12.45 11.68
CA GLY A 71 15.42 11.32 12.37
C GLY A 71 13.96 11.09 11.96
N ALA A 72 13.18 12.16 11.77
CA ALA A 72 11.79 12.06 11.35
C ALA A 72 11.62 11.46 9.93
N GLU A 73 12.58 11.71 9.04
CA GLU A 73 12.59 11.13 7.70
C GLU A 73 12.89 9.61 7.74
N GLU A 74 13.82 9.19 8.60
CA GLU A 74 14.18 7.79 8.81
C GLU A 74 13.00 6.96 9.39
N GLU A 75 12.30 7.52 10.37
CA GLU A 75 11.11 6.88 10.97
C GLU A 75 9.97 6.67 9.95
N ARG A 76 9.74 7.65 9.06
CA ARG A 76 8.72 7.54 7.99
C ARG A 76 9.03 6.39 7.02
N GLN A 77 10.30 6.21 6.67
CA GLN A 77 10.73 5.11 5.80
C GLN A 77 10.52 3.74 6.46
N PHE A 78 10.81 3.63 7.76
CA PHE A 78 10.61 2.39 8.50
C PHE A 78 9.14 2.05 8.74
N ALA A 79 8.30 3.06 9.00
CA ALA A 79 6.87 2.86 9.24
C ALA A 79 6.15 2.24 8.03
N GLY A 80 6.46 2.69 6.80
CA GLY A 80 5.87 2.13 5.58
C GLY A 80 6.27 0.67 5.33
N LYS A 81 7.53 0.31 5.65
CA LYS A 81 8.08 -1.03 5.42
C LYS A 81 7.66 -2.03 6.49
N GLY A 82 7.45 -1.58 7.73
CA GLY A 82 6.94 -2.39 8.83
C GLY A 82 5.52 -2.93 8.59
N TRP A 83 4.65 -2.15 7.93
CA TRP A 83 3.28 -2.60 7.65
C TRP A 83 3.26 -3.76 6.64
N VAL A 84 4.09 -3.73 5.60
CA VAL A 84 4.19 -4.84 4.64
C VAL A 84 4.65 -6.13 5.33
N LEU A 85 5.66 -6.04 6.20
CA LEU A 85 6.13 -7.19 6.99
C LEU A 85 5.05 -7.73 7.92
N ALA A 86 4.30 -6.86 8.60
CA ALA A 86 3.19 -7.25 9.46
C ALA A 86 2.07 -7.96 8.68
N LEU A 87 1.73 -7.47 7.48
CA LEU A 87 0.74 -8.12 6.60
C LEU A 87 1.22 -9.49 6.12
N LEU A 88 2.49 -9.63 5.73
CA LEU A 88 3.06 -10.90 5.31
C LEU A 88 3.06 -11.94 6.45
N LEU A 89 3.46 -11.53 7.66
CA LEU A 89 3.41 -12.38 8.85
C LEU A 89 1.96 -12.76 9.21
N GLY A 90 1.02 -11.81 9.12
CA GLY A 90 -0.40 -12.07 9.33
C GLY A 90 -0.99 -13.07 8.33
N LEU A 91 -0.64 -12.95 7.04
CA LEU A 91 -1.07 -13.89 6.00
C LEU A 91 -0.49 -15.29 6.23
N LEU A 92 0.78 -15.36 6.65
CA LEU A 92 1.45 -16.62 6.94
C LEU A 92 0.81 -17.34 8.13
N THR A 93 0.53 -16.61 9.22
CA THR A 93 -0.14 -17.21 10.40
C THR A 93 -1.55 -17.69 10.07
N LEU A 94 -2.34 -16.93 9.31
CA LEU A 94 -3.65 -17.36 8.81
C LEU A 94 -3.55 -18.59 7.91
N GLY A 95 -2.58 -18.63 7.00
CA GLY A 95 -2.34 -19.76 6.11
C GLY A 95 -2.00 -21.03 6.89
N VAL A 96 -1.11 -20.94 7.87
CA VAL A 96 -0.76 -22.07 8.75
C VAL A 96 -1.97 -22.54 9.56
N PHE A 97 -2.74 -21.61 10.12
CA PHE A 97 -3.96 -21.95 10.85
C PHE A 97 -4.98 -22.67 9.96
N TYR A 98 -5.18 -22.19 8.73
CA TYR A 98 -6.05 -22.83 7.76
C TYR A 98 -5.55 -24.22 7.35
N LEU A 99 -4.24 -24.42 7.18
CA LEU A 99 -3.68 -25.74 6.89
C LEU A 99 -3.88 -26.73 8.04
N LEU A 100 -3.70 -26.30 9.29
CA LEU A 100 -3.90 -27.15 10.47
C LEU A 100 -5.38 -27.51 10.68
N THR A 101 -6.28 -26.53 10.56
CA THR A 101 -7.69 -26.68 10.93
C THR A 101 -8.60 -27.01 9.76
N GLY A 102 -8.18 -26.71 8.52
CA GLY A 102 -8.99 -26.83 7.31
C GLY A 102 -9.41 -28.26 7.01
N ALA A 103 -8.56 -29.25 7.31
CA ALA A 103 -8.92 -30.66 7.16
C ALA A 103 -10.06 -31.08 8.11
N ILE A 104 -10.09 -30.53 9.31
CA ILE A 104 -11.13 -30.81 10.32
C ILE A 104 -12.43 -30.12 9.91
N ILE A 105 -12.36 -28.84 9.54
CA ILE A 105 -13.50 -28.06 9.07
C ILE A 105 -14.11 -28.70 7.81
N GLY A 106 -13.29 -29.13 6.85
CA GLY A 106 -13.74 -29.80 5.64
C GLY A 106 -14.46 -31.12 5.92
N LYS A 107 -13.92 -31.95 6.83
CA LYS A 107 -14.60 -33.18 7.28
C LYS A 107 -15.92 -32.90 7.98
N LEU A 108 -15.96 -31.84 8.81
CA LEU A 108 -17.18 -31.44 9.51
C LEU A 108 -18.26 -31.00 8.52
N ILE A 109 -17.92 -30.15 7.55
CA ILE A 109 -18.85 -29.71 6.49
C ILE A 109 -19.35 -30.90 5.67
N HIS A 110 -18.45 -31.82 5.28
CA HIS A 110 -18.85 -33.01 4.54
C HIS A 110 -19.82 -33.88 5.36
N GLY A 111 -19.53 -34.12 6.63
CA GLY A 111 -20.41 -34.87 7.53
C GLY A 111 -21.79 -34.22 7.71
N TRP A 112 -21.81 -32.90 7.92
CA TRP A 112 -23.06 -32.13 8.02
C TRP A 112 -23.89 -32.20 6.73
N SER A 113 -23.25 -32.06 5.57
CA SER A 113 -23.94 -32.16 4.28
C SER A 113 -24.59 -33.54 4.09
N LYS A 114 -23.88 -34.61 4.46
CA LYS A 114 -24.39 -35.98 4.40
C LYS A 114 -25.57 -36.19 5.35
N LEU A 115 -25.50 -35.65 6.57
CA LEU A 115 -26.63 -35.71 7.50
C LEU A 115 -27.85 -35.00 6.96
N VAL A 116 -27.69 -33.78 6.43
CA VAL A 116 -28.81 -33.00 5.87
C VAL A 116 -29.43 -33.73 4.68
N ILE A 117 -28.62 -34.24 3.74
CA ILE A 117 -29.11 -35.00 2.58
C ILE A 117 -29.87 -36.25 3.04
N THR A 118 -29.33 -36.98 4.03
CA THR A 118 -29.98 -38.18 4.57
C THR A 118 -31.30 -37.85 5.25
N LEU A 119 -31.35 -36.75 6.01
CA LEU A 119 -32.56 -36.28 6.68
C LEU A 119 -33.64 -35.86 5.68
N ILE A 120 -33.25 -35.15 4.61
CA ILE A 120 -34.16 -34.78 3.51
C ILE A 120 -34.70 -36.05 2.83
N TYR A 121 -33.84 -37.00 2.51
CA TYR A 121 -34.24 -38.24 1.86
C TYR A 121 -35.17 -39.08 2.76
N ALA A 122 -34.85 -39.21 4.04
CA ALA A 122 -35.69 -39.91 5.02
C ALA A 122 -37.06 -39.23 5.19
N SER A 123 -37.08 -37.90 5.26
CA SER A 123 -38.33 -37.13 5.36
C SER A 123 -39.18 -37.28 4.10
N SER A 124 -38.56 -37.22 2.92
CA SER A 124 -39.24 -37.43 1.63
C SER A 124 -39.88 -38.82 1.54
N HIS A 125 -39.14 -39.86 1.92
CA HIS A 125 -39.65 -41.23 1.94
C HIS A 125 -40.77 -41.41 3.00
N PHE A 126 -40.66 -40.75 4.14
CA PHE A 126 -41.69 -40.78 5.19
C PHE A 126 -43.01 -40.16 4.72
N ILE A 127 -42.95 -39.01 4.04
CA ILE A 127 -44.11 -38.32 3.47
C ILE A 127 -44.85 -39.23 2.49
N LEU A 128 -44.13 -39.94 1.61
CA LEU A 128 -44.73 -40.90 0.67
C LEU A 128 -45.30 -42.14 1.36
N SER A 129 -44.75 -42.55 2.50
CA SER A 129 -45.17 -43.77 3.22
C SER A 129 -46.43 -43.61 4.07
N VAL A 130 -46.88 -42.37 4.34
CA VAL A 130 -48.07 -42.08 5.17
C VAL A 130 -49.14 -41.36 4.34
N PRO A 131 -50.05 -42.09 3.66
CA PRO A 131 -51.06 -41.52 2.78
C PRO A 131 -52.04 -40.53 3.45
N ALA A 132 -52.32 -40.73 4.75
CA ALA A 132 -53.21 -39.86 5.50
C ALA A 132 -52.61 -38.46 5.74
N LEU A 133 -51.29 -38.38 5.93
CA LEU A 133 -50.60 -37.12 6.21
C LEU A 133 -50.48 -36.26 4.95
N THR A 134 -50.13 -36.88 3.81
CA THR A 134 -50.08 -36.21 2.50
C THR A 134 -51.45 -35.77 2.02
N GLY A 135 -52.49 -36.60 2.22
CA GLY A 135 -53.86 -36.20 1.93
C GLY A 135 -54.27 -34.96 2.73
N GLY A 136 -53.96 -34.93 4.03
CA GLY A 136 -54.28 -33.81 4.90
C GLY A 136 -53.61 -32.49 4.49
N THR A 137 -52.32 -32.52 4.14
CA THR A 137 -51.59 -31.30 3.73
C THR A 137 -52.10 -30.74 2.40
N ILE A 138 -52.44 -31.61 1.43
CA ILE A 138 -53.02 -31.21 0.15
C ILE A 138 -54.39 -30.55 0.36
N VAL A 139 -55.27 -31.18 1.16
CA VAL A 139 -56.61 -30.64 1.44
C VAL A 139 -56.51 -29.27 2.13
N LEU A 140 -55.64 -29.12 3.14
CA LEU A 140 -55.42 -27.84 3.80
C LEU A 140 -54.88 -26.76 2.84
N SER A 141 -53.93 -27.12 1.97
CA SER A 141 -53.40 -26.20 0.95
C SER A 141 -54.49 -25.71 0.00
N LEU A 142 -55.38 -26.60 -0.46
CA LEU A 142 -56.51 -26.24 -1.30
C LEU A 142 -57.50 -25.30 -0.59
N ILE A 143 -57.80 -25.55 0.69
CA ILE A 143 -58.66 -24.66 1.49
C ILE A 143 -58.04 -23.26 1.58
N ILE A 144 -56.74 -23.16 1.83
CA ILE A 144 -56.02 -21.88 1.91
C ILE A 144 -56.06 -21.14 0.55
N LEU A 145 -55.84 -21.85 -0.56
CA LEU A 145 -55.90 -21.24 -1.90
C LEU A 145 -57.31 -20.75 -2.26
N VAL A 146 -58.34 -21.54 -1.96
CA VAL A 146 -59.74 -21.15 -2.21
C VAL A 146 -60.11 -19.93 -1.39
N THR A 147 -59.79 -19.92 -0.09
CA THR A 147 -60.06 -18.77 0.78
C THR A 147 -59.30 -17.53 0.36
N SER A 148 -58.03 -17.68 -0.03
CA SER A 148 -57.21 -16.58 -0.58
C SER A 148 -57.81 -16.02 -1.88
N PHE A 149 -58.23 -16.88 -2.81
CA PHE A 149 -58.86 -16.46 -4.07
C PHE A 149 -60.19 -15.75 -3.85
N ILE A 150 -61.04 -16.27 -2.94
CA ILE A 150 -62.31 -15.62 -2.57
C ILE A 150 -62.03 -14.23 -1.97
N SER A 151 -61.07 -14.14 -1.06
CA SER A 151 -60.68 -12.88 -0.43
C SER A 151 -60.17 -11.87 -1.47
N LEU A 152 -59.31 -12.30 -2.40
CA LEU A 152 -58.77 -11.47 -3.47
C LEU A 152 -59.86 -10.98 -4.43
N LYS A 153 -60.77 -11.88 -4.83
CA LYS A 153 -61.93 -11.52 -5.68
C LYS A 153 -62.82 -10.49 -4.98
N ARG A 154 -63.07 -10.67 -3.68
CA ARG A 154 -63.87 -9.73 -2.89
C ARG A 154 -63.23 -8.34 -2.84
N LEU A 155 -61.92 -8.26 -2.62
CA LEU A 155 -61.18 -6.99 -2.59
C LEU A 155 -61.21 -6.27 -3.95
N LEU A 156 -61.00 -6.99 -5.05
CA LEU A 156 -61.05 -6.42 -6.40
C LEU A 156 -62.43 -5.83 -6.72
N GLN A 157 -63.51 -6.51 -6.34
CA GLN A 157 -64.87 -6.01 -6.55
C GLN A 157 -65.15 -4.73 -5.75
N THR A 158 -64.62 -4.62 -4.52
CA THR A 158 -64.78 -3.41 -3.70
C THR A 158 -63.95 -2.22 -4.16
N SER A 159 -62.86 -2.43 -4.90
CA SER A 159 -62.05 -1.32 -5.47
C SER A 159 -62.61 -0.73 -6.78
N THR A 160 -63.58 -1.40 -7.39
CA THR A 160 -64.20 -1.00 -8.68
C THR A 160 -65.59 -0.37 -8.54
N SER A 161 -66.08 -0.12 -7.31
CA SER A 161 -67.25 0.73 -7.04
C SER A 161 -66.83 2.03 -6.39
#